data_AF-A0A2V5PMI6-F1
#
_entry.id   AF-A0A2V5PMI6-F1
#
_cell.length_a   1.000
_cell.length_b   1.000
_cell.length_c   1.000
_cell.angle_alpha   90.00
_cell.angle_beta   90.00
_cell.angle_gamma   90.00
#
_symmetry.space_group_name_H-M   'P 1'
#
loop_
_entity.id
_entity.type
_entity.pdbx_description
1 polymer ?
#
loop_
_entity_poly.entity_id
_entity_poly.type
_entity_poly.pdbx_seq_one_letter_code
_entity_poly.pdbx_strand_id
1 'polypeptide(L)'
;MARDARRAHPHRQRGRHQSLPRRQRKQQHPRRAPHRLRPQLRHQLRRQRSRHIRRRRLLERQHQYLLRHQRNRHRPNTSAVSNPAPQAVYQTERWGSSTYTFPNLMPVTNYTLRLHFAEISPSVTTNGNRLFNISINGTQVLTNFDIFAAAGGKFRAITRQFVTYPDNSGQIFIQFTKGPSNEAKVGGIELFATPPLPPPRISAAISTNGAVTLTWPTYPGKTYRVQFKNALADTNWNTLNPDVTAVSESASKSDASAVGQRFYRLLVLN
;
A
#
# COMPACT_ATOMS: atom_id res chain seq x y z
N MET A 1 -90.52 13.32 -1.32
CA MET A 1 -90.02 11.95 -1.53
C MET A 1 -89.15 11.61 -0.33
N ALA A 2 -89.75 11.12 0.75
CA ALA A 2 -90.07 9.70 1.06
C ALA A 2 -88.86 8.97 1.64
N ARG A 3 -88.91 8.24 2.77
CA ARG A 3 -89.92 7.92 3.81
C ARG A 3 -89.07 7.33 4.98
N ASP A 4 -89.30 7.71 6.24
CA ASP A 4 -90.13 6.98 7.24
C ASP A 4 -89.50 5.60 7.60
N ALA A 5 -89.29 5.14 8.84
CA ALA A 5 -90.13 5.17 10.04
C ALA A 5 -89.33 4.52 11.21
N ARG A 6 -89.23 5.07 12.42
CA ARG A 6 -90.11 4.92 13.63
C ARG A 6 -89.37 4.21 14.80
N ARG A 7 -89.20 4.92 15.93
CA ARG A 7 -89.84 4.72 17.28
C ARG A 7 -89.22 3.56 18.10
N ALA A 8 -89.04 3.60 19.42
CA ALA A 8 -89.76 4.29 20.49
C ALA A 8 -88.93 4.42 21.79
N HIS A 9 -89.23 5.44 22.61
CA HIS A 9 -89.06 5.48 24.08
C HIS A 9 -90.43 5.25 24.73
N PRO A 10 -90.55 4.79 26.00
CA PRO A 10 -90.88 5.73 27.08
C PRO A 10 -90.56 5.33 28.56
N HIS A 11 -90.65 6.34 29.46
CA HIS A 11 -91.06 6.30 30.90
C HIS A 11 -90.10 5.65 31.95
N ARG A 12 -89.95 6.09 33.23
CA ARG A 12 -90.69 7.00 34.15
C ARG A 12 -89.86 7.26 35.46
N GLN A 13 -90.18 8.38 36.16
CA GLN A 13 -90.04 8.70 37.62
C GLN A 13 -88.63 8.85 38.25
N ARG A 14 -88.20 9.89 39.02
CA ARG A 14 -88.70 10.82 40.08
C ARG A 14 -88.89 10.23 41.49
N GLY A 15 -88.12 10.76 42.47
CA GLY A 15 -88.40 10.82 43.94
C GLY A 15 -87.38 10.09 44.82
N ARG A 16 -86.42 10.74 45.52
CA ARG A 16 -86.43 11.46 46.83
C ARG A 16 -86.42 10.58 48.11
N HIS A 17 -85.62 11.04 49.09
CA HIS A 17 -85.50 10.66 50.54
C HIS A 17 -84.60 9.43 50.82
N GLN A 18 -83.73 9.37 51.85
CA GLN A 18 -83.62 10.11 53.12
C GLN A 18 -82.28 9.77 53.85
N SER A 19 -81.82 10.68 54.74
CA SER A 19 -81.06 10.48 56.00
C SER A 19 -79.55 10.06 56.07
N LEU A 20 -78.75 11.03 56.55
CA LEU A 20 -77.47 10.98 57.31
C LEU A 20 -77.64 10.26 58.69
N PRO A 21 -76.60 9.90 59.53
CA PRO A 21 -75.43 10.75 59.87
C PRO A 21 -74.08 10.17 60.42
N ARG A 22 -73.07 11.07 60.38
CA ARG A 22 -71.96 11.39 61.33
C ARG A 22 -71.03 10.33 61.95
N ARG A 23 -69.71 10.60 61.85
CA ARG A 23 -68.71 10.73 62.96
C ARG A 23 -67.43 11.40 62.40
N GLN A 24 -67.06 12.63 62.83
CA GLN A 24 -65.94 12.99 63.76
C GLN A 24 -64.58 12.33 63.38
N ARG A 25 -63.39 12.96 63.38
CA ARG A 25 -62.85 14.21 63.98
C ARG A 25 -61.41 14.40 63.47
N LYS A 26 -60.95 15.66 63.47
CA LYS A 26 -59.59 16.19 63.76
C LYS A 26 -58.37 15.91 62.85
N GLN A 27 -57.74 17.03 62.53
CA GLN A 27 -56.46 17.28 61.88
C GLN A 27 -55.25 16.66 62.60
N GLN A 28 -54.23 16.29 61.82
CA GLN A 28 -52.80 16.53 62.10
C GLN A 28 -51.99 16.23 60.82
N HIS A 29 -51.27 17.23 60.31
CA HIS A 29 -50.29 17.03 59.22
C HIS A 29 -49.01 16.40 59.79
N PRO A 30 -48.48 15.29 59.22
CA PRO A 30 -47.14 14.84 59.51
C PRO A 30 -46.15 15.21 58.38
N ARG A 31 -44.94 15.57 58.81
CA ARG A 31 -43.74 15.82 58.01
C ARG A 31 -43.47 14.65 57.05
N ARG A 32 -43.25 14.93 55.75
CA ARG A 32 -42.91 13.91 54.74
C ARG A 32 -41.52 13.31 55.01
N ALA A 33 -41.48 12.02 55.32
CA ALA A 33 -40.27 11.21 55.24
C ALA A 33 -39.95 10.86 53.77
N PRO A 34 -38.67 10.71 53.36
CA PRO A 34 -38.32 10.33 52.00
C PRO A 34 -38.83 8.92 51.68
N HIS A 35 -39.71 8.81 50.69
CA HIS A 35 -40.29 7.54 50.25
C HIS A 35 -39.19 6.53 49.86
N ARG A 36 -39.08 5.43 50.63
CA ARG A 36 -38.33 4.23 50.21
C ARG A 36 -38.95 3.72 48.91
N LEU A 37 -38.23 3.82 47.79
CA LEU A 37 -38.61 3.20 46.52
C LEU A 37 -38.90 1.70 46.73
N ARG A 38 -40.09 1.25 46.27
CA ARG A 38 -40.54 -0.15 46.36
C ARG A 38 -39.52 -1.10 45.71
N PRO A 39 -39.32 -2.33 46.23
CA PRO A 39 -38.30 -3.27 45.73
C PRO A 39 -38.37 -3.54 44.22
N GLN A 40 -39.58 -3.67 43.68
CA GLN A 40 -39.81 -3.87 42.23
C GLN A 40 -39.31 -2.68 41.39
N LEU A 41 -39.57 -1.44 41.84
CA LEU A 41 -39.13 -0.23 41.15
C LEU A 41 -37.61 -0.05 41.24
N ARG A 42 -36.98 -0.41 42.38
CA ARG A 42 -35.50 -0.44 42.51
C ARG A 42 -34.87 -1.43 41.55
N HIS A 43 -35.46 -2.61 41.40
CA HIS A 43 -34.98 -3.64 40.49
C HIS A 43 -35.15 -3.22 39.01
N GLN A 44 -36.27 -2.58 38.67
CA GLN A 44 -36.53 -2.03 37.33
C GLN A 44 -35.52 -0.91 36.97
N LEU A 45 -35.25 0.01 37.91
CA LEU A 45 -34.25 1.06 37.74
C LEU A 45 -32.82 0.49 37.63
N ARG A 46 -32.48 -0.56 38.39
CA ARG A 46 -31.19 -1.27 38.26
C ARG A 46 -31.06 -1.91 36.87
N ARG A 47 -32.11 -2.56 36.36
CA ARG A 47 -32.11 -3.15 35.01
C ARG A 47 -31.97 -2.07 33.92
N GLN A 48 -32.66 -0.94 34.05
CA GLN A 48 -32.54 0.17 33.11
C GLN A 48 -31.13 0.80 33.15
N ARG A 49 -30.57 1.04 34.34
CA ARG A 49 -29.19 1.53 34.50
C ARG A 49 -28.17 0.54 33.91
N SER A 50 -28.33 -0.75 34.15
CA SER A 50 -27.45 -1.78 33.57
C SER A 50 -27.54 -1.84 32.04
N ARG A 51 -28.73 -1.71 31.45
CA ARG A 51 -28.91 -1.61 29.99
C ARG A 51 -28.24 -0.35 29.44
N HIS A 52 -28.40 0.78 30.12
CA HIS A 52 -27.79 2.04 29.73
C HIS A 52 -26.25 1.99 29.81
N ILE A 53 -25.69 1.39 30.87
CA ILE A 53 -24.25 1.17 31.03
C ILE A 53 -23.71 0.21 29.94
N ARG A 54 -24.42 -0.88 29.64
CA ARG A 54 -24.03 -1.80 28.56
C ARG A 54 -24.06 -1.12 27.20
N ARG A 55 -25.10 -0.33 26.90
CA ARG A 55 -25.20 0.45 25.66
C ARG A 55 -24.10 1.51 25.55
N ARG A 56 -23.80 2.23 26.64
CA ARG A 56 -22.70 3.20 26.69
C ARG A 56 -21.34 2.55 26.46
N ARG A 57 -21.06 1.40 27.09
CA ARG A 57 -19.82 0.63 26.87
C ARG A 57 -19.71 0.08 25.45
N LEU A 58 -20.84 -0.33 24.85
CA LEU A 58 -20.88 -0.78 23.46
C LEU A 58 -20.61 0.38 22.49
N LEU A 59 -21.21 1.54 22.72
CA LEU A 59 -20.98 2.75 21.95
C LEU A 59 -19.56 3.29 22.14
N GLU A 60 -18.99 3.21 23.35
CA GLU A 60 -17.58 3.55 23.61
C GLU A 60 -16.62 2.59 22.89
N ARG A 61 -16.92 1.28 22.83
CA ARG A 61 -16.13 0.34 22.02
C ARG A 61 -16.29 0.60 20.53
N GLN A 62 -17.50 0.88 20.04
CA GLN A 62 -17.73 1.23 18.64
C GLN A 62 -17.06 2.56 18.27
N HIS A 63 -17.05 3.54 19.17
CA HIS A 63 -16.34 4.81 19.00
C HIS A 63 -14.82 4.62 19.03
N GLN A 64 -14.28 3.81 19.94
CA GLN A 64 -12.86 3.47 19.98
C GLN A 64 -12.44 2.63 18.75
N TYR A 65 -13.32 1.79 18.21
CA TYR A 65 -13.13 1.07 16.93
C TYR A 65 -13.12 2.02 15.74
N LEU A 66 -14.08 2.95 15.66
CA LEU A 66 -14.11 3.98 14.62
C LEU A 66 -12.93 4.95 14.73
N LEU A 67 -12.48 5.30 15.94
CA LEU A 67 -11.25 6.06 16.17
C LEU A 67 -9.98 5.28 15.80
N ARG A 68 -9.97 3.94 15.93
CA ARG A 68 -8.90 3.07 15.41
C ARG A 68 -8.88 3.03 13.89
N HIS A 69 -10.05 3.03 13.24
CA HIS A 69 -10.16 2.96 11.78
C HIS A 69 -10.05 4.32 11.07
N GLN A 70 -10.35 5.43 11.76
CA GLN A 70 -9.99 6.78 11.29
C GLN A 70 -8.49 7.10 11.41
N ARG A 71 -7.66 6.21 11.98
CA ARG A 71 -6.21 6.39 12.20
C ARG A 71 -5.30 5.81 11.09
N ASN A 72 -5.84 5.24 10.01
CA ASN A 72 -5.09 5.07 8.74
C ASN A 72 -4.96 6.41 7.98
N ARG A 73 -4.70 7.50 8.72
CA ARG A 73 -4.41 8.86 8.25
C ARG A 73 -2.92 9.11 8.02
N HIS A 74 -2.06 8.14 8.34
CA HIS A 74 -0.62 8.35 8.23
C HIS A 74 -0.20 8.14 6.78
N ARG A 75 -0.06 9.25 6.07
CA ARG A 75 0.52 9.34 4.73
C ARG A 75 1.99 8.88 4.81
N PRO A 76 2.36 7.68 4.31
CA PRO A 76 3.75 7.26 4.40
C PRO A 76 4.66 8.24 3.68
N ASN A 77 5.81 8.52 4.28
CA ASN A 77 6.82 9.39 3.68
C ASN A 77 7.44 8.70 2.45
N THR A 78 7.31 9.33 1.29
CA THR A 78 7.82 8.83 0.00
C THR A 78 9.12 9.48 -0.46
N SER A 79 9.65 10.46 0.27
CA SER A 79 10.84 11.24 -0.15
C SER A 79 12.11 10.41 -0.35
N ALA A 80 12.22 9.25 0.29
CA ALA A 80 13.36 8.33 0.14
C ALA A 80 13.22 7.36 -1.05
N VAL A 81 12.09 7.40 -1.77
CA VAL A 81 11.83 6.54 -2.93
C VAL A 81 11.95 7.37 -4.20
N SER A 82 12.84 6.98 -5.11
CA SER A 82 12.91 7.57 -6.45
C SER A 82 11.67 7.18 -7.28
N ASN A 83 11.02 8.16 -7.90
CA ASN A 83 9.78 8.01 -8.68
C ASN A 83 8.71 7.17 -7.92
N PRO A 84 8.20 7.65 -6.77
CA PRO A 84 7.27 6.86 -5.97
C PRO A 84 5.93 6.68 -6.67
N ALA A 85 5.30 5.51 -6.49
CA ALA A 85 3.92 5.29 -6.87
C ALA A 85 2.95 6.29 -6.18
N PRO A 86 1.72 6.48 -6.69
CA PRO A 86 0.73 7.33 -6.04
C PRO A 86 0.55 7.00 -4.56
N GLN A 87 0.32 8.03 -3.74
CA GLN A 87 0.29 7.90 -2.28
C GLN A 87 -0.60 6.77 -1.76
N ALA A 88 -1.73 6.53 -2.43
CA ALA A 88 -2.71 5.50 -2.07
C ALA A 88 -2.11 4.09 -2.06
N VAL A 89 -1.10 3.81 -2.90
CA VAL A 89 -0.40 2.51 -2.97
C VAL A 89 0.35 2.20 -1.69
N TYR A 90 0.81 3.22 -0.96
CA TYR A 90 1.49 3.03 0.33
C TYR A 90 0.53 3.05 1.51
N GLN A 91 -0.72 3.50 1.32
CA GLN A 91 -1.75 3.58 2.37
C GLN A 91 -2.58 2.30 2.47
N THR A 92 -2.49 1.42 1.48
CA THR A 92 -3.18 0.13 1.43
C THR A 92 -2.17 -1.01 1.30
N GLU A 93 -2.63 -2.22 1.60
CA GLU A 93 -1.80 -3.43 1.50
C GLU A 93 -2.65 -4.64 1.15
N ARG A 94 -2.06 -5.56 0.39
CA ARG A 94 -2.45 -6.98 0.40
C ARG A 94 -1.54 -7.68 1.40
N TRP A 95 -2.13 -8.46 2.30
CA TRP A 95 -1.41 -9.22 3.33
C TRP A 95 -1.80 -10.70 3.31
N GLY A 96 -0.94 -11.54 3.86
CA GLY A 96 -0.98 -13.00 3.74
C GLY A 96 -0.10 -13.49 2.59
N SER A 97 0.25 -14.78 2.64
CA SER A 97 0.91 -15.45 1.52
C SER A 97 0.09 -15.27 0.24
N SER A 98 0.75 -14.91 -0.86
CA SER A 98 0.09 -14.58 -2.12
C SER A 98 0.99 -14.84 -3.32
N THR A 99 0.38 -15.03 -4.47
CA THR A 99 1.07 -15.23 -5.75
C THR A 99 0.51 -14.26 -6.79
N TYR A 100 1.37 -13.85 -7.72
CA TYR A 100 1.04 -12.99 -8.84
C TYR A 100 1.73 -13.50 -10.09
N THR A 101 0.99 -13.54 -11.20
CA THR A 101 1.50 -13.94 -12.51
C THR A 101 1.27 -12.81 -13.49
N PHE A 102 2.34 -12.37 -14.17
CA PHE A 102 2.26 -11.48 -15.32
C PHE A 102 2.42 -12.31 -16.59
N PRO A 103 1.33 -12.55 -17.36
CA PRO A 103 1.38 -13.33 -18.59
C PRO A 103 1.71 -12.45 -19.81
N ASN A 104 1.84 -13.09 -20.98
CA ASN A 104 1.95 -12.45 -22.30
C ASN A 104 3.14 -11.49 -22.44
N LEU A 105 4.26 -11.81 -21.76
CA LEU A 105 5.49 -11.05 -21.84
C LEU A 105 6.36 -11.59 -22.96
N MET A 106 7.07 -10.70 -23.66
CA MET A 106 8.06 -11.10 -24.67
C MET A 106 9.23 -11.84 -24.00
N PRO A 107 9.48 -13.13 -24.33
CA PRO A 107 10.66 -13.84 -23.85
C PRO A 107 11.96 -13.11 -24.24
N VAL A 108 13.04 -13.30 -23.47
CA VAL A 108 14.37 -12.67 -23.70
C VAL A 108 14.44 -11.15 -23.41
N THR A 109 13.30 -10.47 -23.25
CA THR A 109 13.27 -9.07 -22.78
C THR A 109 13.47 -8.99 -21.26
N ASN A 110 14.30 -8.05 -20.82
CA ASN A 110 14.46 -7.71 -19.41
C ASN A 110 13.24 -6.94 -18.90
N TYR A 111 12.66 -7.39 -17.80
CA TYR A 111 11.67 -6.60 -17.08
C TYR A 111 12.23 -6.20 -15.72
N THR A 112 11.98 -4.95 -15.35
CA THR A 112 12.20 -4.51 -13.98
C THR A 112 10.90 -4.70 -13.21
N LEU A 113 10.97 -5.58 -12.22
CA LEU A 113 9.96 -5.73 -11.19
C LEU A 113 10.24 -4.74 -10.06
N ARG A 114 9.31 -3.82 -9.79
CA ARG A 114 9.38 -2.91 -8.65
C ARG A 114 8.27 -3.22 -7.65
N LEU A 115 8.67 -3.61 -6.45
CA LEU A 115 7.77 -3.92 -5.34
C LEU A 115 7.72 -2.72 -4.37
N HIS A 116 6.52 -2.26 -4.06
CA HIS A 116 6.27 -1.11 -3.20
C HIS A 116 5.80 -1.55 -1.81
N PHE A 117 6.46 -1.03 -0.78
CA PHE A 117 6.15 -1.32 0.61
C PHE A 117 6.11 -0.05 1.46
N ALA A 118 5.30 -0.08 2.49
CA ALA A 118 5.40 0.80 3.66
C ALA A 118 4.87 0.00 4.85
N GLU A 119 5.55 -0.03 6.00
CA GLU A 119 4.97 -0.69 7.18
C GLU A 119 3.88 0.21 7.79
N ILE A 120 2.63 -0.23 7.71
CA ILE A 120 1.44 0.53 8.14
C ILE A 120 0.59 -0.25 9.15
N SER A 121 0.94 -1.51 9.44
CA SER A 121 0.19 -2.36 10.36
C SER A 121 0.36 -1.89 11.79
N PRO A 122 -0.70 -1.71 12.59
CA PRO A 122 -0.58 -1.30 13.99
C PRO A 122 0.26 -2.28 14.82
N SER A 123 0.32 -3.57 14.46
CA SER A 123 1.01 -4.63 15.21
C SER A 123 2.54 -4.69 15.01
N VAL A 124 3.09 -3.97 14.02
CA VAL A 124 4.53 -4.00 13.72
C VAL A 124 5.19 -2.72 14.25
N THR A 125 5.87 -2.76 15.39
CA THR A 125 6.39 -1.54 16.05
C THR A 125 7.91 -1.50 16.13
N THR A 126 8.60 -2.57 15.76
CA THR A 126 10.05 -2.71 15.80
C THR A 126 10.51 -3.71 14.74
N ASN A 127 11.83 -3.77 14.51
CA ASN A 127 12.47 -4.77 13.66
C ASN A 127 12.09 -6.19 14.11
N GLY A 128 11.93 -7.10 13.16
CA GLY A 128 11.60 -8.51 13.41
C GLY A 128 10.11 -8.81 13.65
N ASN A 129 9.27 -7.79 13.87
CA ASN A 129 7.82 -8.00 14.05
C ASN A 129 7.09 -8.43 12.76
N ARG A 130 7.75 -8.31 11.60
CA ARG A 130 7.32 -8.91 10.34
C ARG A 130 8.53 -9.34 9.53
N LEU A 131 8.58 -10.61 9.18
CA LEU A 131 9.62 -11.24 8.39
C LEU A 131 8.97 -12.18 7.40
N PHE A 132 9.18 -11.96 6.10
CA PHE A 132 8.58 -12.76 5.03
C PHE A 132 9.52 -12.91 3.84
N ASN A 133 9.29 -13.91 3.00
CA ASN A 133 10.13 -14.17 1.84
C ASN A 133 9.43 -13.74 0.56
N ILE A 134 10.24 -13.46 -0.46
CA ILE A 134 9.78 -13.17 -1.82
C ILE A 134 10.59 -14.00 -2.80
N SER A 135 9.92 -14.73 -3.69
CA SER A 135 10.54 -15.42 -4.82
C SER A 135 9.98 -14.93 -6.16
N ILE A 136 10.83 -14.99 -7.18
CA ILE A 136 10.52 -14.66 -8.58
C ILE A 136 10.93 -15.87 -9.42
N ASN A 137 10.02 -16.41 -10.22
CA ASN A 137 10.22 -17.60 -11.04
C ASN A 137 10.85 -18.77 -10.25
N GLY A 138 10.34 -19.01 -9.03
CA GLY A 138 10.83 -20.05 -8.12
C GLY A 138 12.15 -19.72 -7.40
N THR A 139 12.86 -18.65 -7.78
CA THR A 139 14.11 -18.22 -7.13
C THR A 139 13.81 -17.23 -6.01
N GLN A 140 14.26 -17.52 -4.78
CA GLN A 140 14.08 -16.60 -3.66
C GLN A 140 15.00 -15.38 -3.82
N VAL A 141 14.41 -14.19 -3.90
CA VAL A 141 15.12 -12.92 -4.07
C VAL A 141 15.22 -12.10 -2.79
N LEU A 142 14.33 -12.35 -1.83
CA LEU A 142 14.42 -11.80 -0.48
C LEU A 142 14.06 -12.86 0.56
N THR A 143 14.91 -12.97 1.58
CA THR A 143 14.76 -13.89 2.71
C THR A 143 14.48 -13.08 3.98
N ASN A 144 13.46 -13.45 4.76
CA ASN A 144 13.09 -12.81 6.03
C ASN A 144 13.06 -11.27 5.93
N PHE A 145 12.48 -10.76 4.85
CA PHE A 145 12.43 -9.33 4.57
C PHE A 145 11.64 -8.59 5.65
N ASP A 146 12.33 -7.63 6.27
CA ASP A 146 11.79 -6.71 7.26
C ASP A 146 11.61 -5.32 6.64
N ILE A 147 10.36 -4.95 6.35
CA ILE A 147 10.04 -3.63 5.81
C ILE A 147 10.37 -2.53 6.83
N PHE A 148 10.12 -2.76 8.13
CA PHE A 148 10.33 -1.77 9.16
C PHE A 148 11.82 -1.43 9.28
N ALA A 149 12.68 -2.45 9.35
CA ALA A 149 14.13 -2.26 9.40
C ALA A 149 14.63 -1.60 8.11
N ALA A 150 14.21 -2.11 6.95
CA ALA A 150 14.68 -1.63 5.65
C ALA A 150 14.27 -0.17 5.35
N ALA A 151 13.05 0.23 5.73
CA ALA A 151 12.55 1.58 5.52
C ALA A 151 13.02 2.58 6.60
N GLY A 152 13.62 2.10 7.70
CA GLY A 152 13.98 2.92 8.85
C GLY A 152 12.79 3.31 9.73
N GLY A 153 11.77 2.45 9.80
CA GLY A 153 10.59 2.60 10.65
C GLY A 153 9.24 2.52 9.93
N LYS A 154 8.18 2.67 10.72
CA LYS A 154 6.78 2.73 10.26
C LYS A 154 6.49 3.96 9.40
N PHE A 155 5.50 3.83 8.52
CA PHE A 155 5.00 4.91 7.65
C PHE A 155 6.10 5.55 6.77
N ARG A 156 7.07 4.74 6.35
CA ARG A 156 8.12 5.11 5.40
C ARG A 156 8.01 4.20 4.20
N ALA A 157 7.90 4.79 3.03
CA ALA A 157 7.85 4.03 1.80
C ALA A 157 9.25 3.50 1.46
N ILE A 158 9.31 2.30 0.89
CA ILE A 158 10.52 1.73 0.30
C ILE A 158 10.14 0.89 -0.92
N THR A 159 11.04 0.85 -1.89
CA THR A 159 10.93 -0.04 -3.06
C THR A 159 12.04 -1.08 -3.08
N ARG A 160 11.71 -2.27 -3.57
CA ARG A 160 12.70 -3.29 -3.96
C ARG A 160 12.56 -3.57 -5.44
N GLN A 161 13.68 -3.52 -6.15
CA GLN A 161 13.73 -3.71 -7.60
C GLN A 161 14.53 -4.95 -7.95
N PHE A 162 14.03 -5.70 -8.91
CA PHE A 162 14.68 -6.90 -9.44
C PHE A 162 14.58 -6.86 -10.97
N VAL A 163 15.68 -7.12 -11.65
CA VAL A 163 15.66 -7.41 -13.09
C VAL A 163 15.40 -8.90 -13.23
N THR A 164 14.42 -9.27 -14.03
CA THR A 164 14.04 -10.66 -14.28
C THR A 164 13.60 -10.86 -15.72
N TYR A 165 13.62 -12.11 -16.16
CA TYR A 165 13.16 -12.53 -17.47
C TYR A 165 11.83 -13.28 -17.32
N PRO A 166 10.94 -13.22 -18.33
CA PRO A 166 9.86 -14.17 -18.43
C PRO A 166 10.39 -15.59 -18.60
N ASP A 167 9.67 -16.57 -18.08
CA ASP A 167 9.91 -17.97 -18.38
C ASP A 167 9.64 -18.30 -19.87
N ASN A 168 9.85 -19.56 -20.25
CA ASN A 168 9.63 -20.01 -21.63
C ASN A 168 8.16 -19.92 -22.08
N SER A 169 7.22 -19.71 -21.15
CA SER A 169 5.81 -19.47 -21.42
C SER A 169 5.45 -17.97 -21.46
N GLY A 170 6.45 -17.09 -21.38
CA GLY A 170 6.25 -15.64 -21.40
C GLY A 170 5.63 -15.12 -20.10
N GLN A 171 5.92 -15.76 -18.95
CA GLN A 171 5.35 -15.38 -17.66
C GLN A 171 6.42 -14.97 -16.65
N ILE A 172 6.10 -13.99 -15.81
CA ILE A 172 6.84 -13.73 -14.57
C ILE A 172 5.92 -14.08 -13.40
N PHE A 173 6.37 -15.05 -12.59
CA PHE A 173 5.68 -15.53 -11.41
C PHE A 173 6.34 -14.96 -10.15
N ILE A 174 5.55 -14.35 -9.28
CA ILE A 174 6.01 -13.77 -8.02
C ILE A 174 5.26 -14.44 -6.88
N GLN A 175 5.98 -14.85 -5.85
CA GLN A 175 5.39 -15.45 -4.67
C GLN A 175 5.89 -14.76 -3.41
N PHE A 176 4.93 -14.40 -2.56
CA PHE A 176 5.14 -13.90 -1.21
C PHE A 176 4.78 -15.01 -0.23
N THR A 177 5.72 -15.42 0.62
CA THR A 177 5.49 -16.45 1.63
C THR A 177 5.77 -15.91 3.02
N LYS A 178 4.94 -16.33 3.98
CA LYS A 178 5.16 -16.07 5.39
C LYS A 178 6.53 -16.58 5.84
N GLY A 179 7.28 -15.74 6.53
CA GLY A 179 8.50 -16.11 7.23
C GLY A 179 8.25 -16.36 8.72
N PRO A 180 9.26 -16.17 9.58
CA PRO A 180 9.16 -16.47 11.01
C PRO A 180 8.14 -15.62 11.78
N SER A 181 7.74 -14.45 11.26
CA SER A 181 7.00 -13.45 12.03
C SER A 181 5.98 -12.71 11.18
N ASN A 182 4.72 -12.73 11.62
CA ASN A 182 3.58 -12.05 10.98
C ASN A 182 3.40 -12.45 9.49
N GLU A 183 2.45 -11.85 8.80
CA GLU A 183 2.12 -12.24 7.42
C GLU A 183 3.03 -11.56 6.39
N ALA A 184 3.14 -12.12 5.19
CA ALA A 184 3.70 -11.37 4.07
C ALA A 184 2.79 -10.20 3.70
N LYS A 185 3.33 -9.15 3.06
CA LYS A 185 2.50 -8.06 2.54
C LYS A 185 3.15 -7.33 1.36
N VAL A 186 2.34 -6.65 0.55
CA VAL A 186 2.77 -5.76 -0.52
C VAL A 186 1.77 -4.61 -0.69
N GLY A 187 2.26 -3.40 -0.96
CA GLY A 187 1.41 -2.22 -1.24
C GLY A 187 1.11 -2.07 -2.74
N GLY A 188 2.11 -2.32 -3.58
CA GLY A 188 1.98 -2.28 -5.03
C GLY A 188 3.04 -3.11 -5.74
N ILE A 189 2.74 -3.53 -6.95
CA ILE A 189 3.61 -4.29 -7.82
C ILE A 189 3.58 -3.63 -9.18
N GLU A 190 4.75 -3.27 -9.69
CA GLU A 190 4.91 -2.75 -11.05
C GLU A 190 5.87 -3.65 -11.81
N LEU A 191 5.52 -3.95 -13.05
CA LEU A 191 6.39 -4.64 -13.98
C LEU A 191 6.44 -3.81 -15.25
N PHE A 192 7.63 -3.38 -15.63
CA PHE A 192 7.83 -2.62 -16.85
C PHE A 192 9.01 -3.19 -17.62
N ALA A 193 8.86 -3.25 -18.94
CA ALA A 193 9.96 -3.62 -19.81
C ALA A 193 11.06 -2.57 -19.62
N THR A 194 12.22 -3.02 -19.16
CA THR A 194 13.45 -2.27 -19.37
C THR A 194 13.91 -2.70 -20.74
N PRO A 195 13.72 -1.89 -21.80
CA PRO A 195 14.19 -2.26 -23.12
C PRO A 195 15.65 -2.72 -22.98
N PRO A 196 16.04 -3.87 -23.55
CA PRO A 196 17.44 -4.25 -23.56
C PRO A 196 18.19 -3.04 -24.10
N LEU A 197 19.26 -2.63 -23.41
CA LEU A 197 20.06 -1.51 -23.87
C LEU A 197 20.36 -1.81 -25.35
N PRO A 198 19.88 -0.99 -26.31
CA PRO A 198 20.22 -1.19 -27.71
C PRO A 198 21.73 -1.40 -27.80
N PRO A 199 22.19 -2.29 -28.70
CA PRO A 199 23.62 -2.52 -28.88
C PRO A 199 24.33 -1.17 -28.97
N PRO A 200 25.43 -0.99 -28.22
CA PRO A 200 26.13 0.27 -28.20
C PRO A 200 26.55 0.62 -29.62
N ARG A 201 26.18 1.81 -30.09
CA ARG A 201 26.50 2.29 -31.43
C ARG A 201 27.18 3.64 -31.35
N ILE A 202 28.19 3.84 -32.19
CA ILE A 202 28.79 5.16 -32.39
C ILE A 202 27.77 5.99 -33.18
N SER A 203 27.35 7.13 -32.63
CA SER A 203 26.41 8.03 -33.28
C SER A 203 27.09 9.11 -34.11
N ALA A 204 28.33 9.46 -33.77
CA ALA A 204 29.15 10.38 -34.55
C ALA A 204 30.63 10.01 -34.44
N ALA A 205 31.38 10.23 -35.52
CA ALA A 205 32.83 10.15 -35.56
C ALA A 205 33.34 11.39 -36.31
N ILE A 206 34.04 12.27 -35.61
CA ILE A 206 34.54 13.54 -36.16
C ILE A 206 36.06 13.48 -36.16
N SER A 207 36.68 13.75 -37.32
CA SER A 207 38.14 13.85 -37.45
C SER A 207 38.55 15.32 -37.53
N THR A 208 39.35 15.77 -36.57
CA THR A 208 39.87 17.14 -36.50
C THR A 208 41.27 17.14 -35.92
N ASN A 209 42.21 17.87 -36.51
CA ASN A 209 43.59 18.01 -36.03
C ASN A 209 44.30 16.67 -35.74
N GLY A 210 44.09 15.66 -36.59
CA GLY A 210 44.72 14.34 -36.43
C GLY A 210 44.14 13.47 -35.31
N ALA A 211 43.03 13.88 -34.70
CA ALA A 211 42.32 13.09 -33.70
C ALA A 211 40.91 12.73 -34.19
N VAL A 212 40.46 11.52 -33.89
CA VAL A 212 39.09 11.09 -34.13
C VAL A 212 38.32 11.09 -32.82
N THR A 213 37.29 11.93 -32.71
CA THR A 213 36.38 11.95 -31.56
C THR A 213 35.11 11.18 -31.90
N LEU A 214 34.86 10.13 -31.12
CA LEU A 214 33.67 9.30 -31.20
C LEU A 214 32.67 9.77 -30.15
N THR A 215 31.39 9.85 -30.51
CA THR A 215 30.29 10.14 -29.58
C THR A 215 29.25 9.04 -29.69
N TRP A 216 28.64 8.66 -28.56
CA TRP A 216 27.59 7.64 -28.51
C TRP A 216 26.61 7.89 -27.35
N PRO A 217 25.35 7.45 -27.49
CA PRO A 217 24.40 7.44 -26.38
C PRO A 217 24.82 6.45 -25.30
N THR A 218 24.63 6.83 -24.04
CA THR A 218 25.03 6.03 -22.87
C THR A 218 23.89 5.85 -21.88
N TYR A 219 24.06 4.85 -21.02
CA TYR A 219 23.24 4.63 -19.84
C TYR A 219 24.07 4.99 -18.61
N PRO A 220 23.67 5.99 -17.79
CA PRO A 220 24.41 6.39 -16.60
C PRO A 220 24.73 5.19 -15.69
N GLY A 221 25.98 5.13 -15.19
CA GLY A 221 26.50 4.05 -14.37
C GLY A 221 27.07 2.85 -15.15
N LYS A 222 26.91 2.78 -16.48
CA LYS A 222 27.56 1.76 -17.32
C LYS A 222 28.95 2.19 -17.76
N THR A 223 29.85 1.22 -17.91
CA THR A 223 31.21 1.44 -18.43
C THR A 223 31.31 0.96 -19.88
N TYR A 224 31.92 1.77 -20.73
CA TYR A 224 32.03 1.56 -22.16
C TYR A 224 33.49 1.43 -22.58
N ARG A 225 33.78 0.45 -23.43
CA ARG A 225 35.10 0.24 -24.02
C ARG A 225 35.07 0.54 -25.51
N VAL A 226 35.92 1.47 -25.94
CA VAL A 226 36.19 1.73 -27.36
C VAL A 226 37.36 0.86 -27.78
N GLN A 227 37.18 0.15 -28.89
CA GLN A 227 38.25 -0.60 -29.54
C GLN A 227 38.42 -0.16 -30.98
N PHE A 228 39.63 -0.36 -31.51
CA PHE A 228 39.97 0.01 -32.86
C PHE A 228 40.79 -1.05 -33.59
N LYS A 229 40.80 -0.95 -34.93
CA LYS A 229 41.72 -1.61 -35.86
C LYS A 229 42.26 -0.59 -36.85
N ASN A 230 43.47 -0.82 -37.36
CA ASN A 230 44.07 0.05 -38.39
C ASN A 230 43.61 -0.39 -39.79
N ALA A 231 43.39 -1.70 -40.00
CA ALA A 231 42.79 -2.24 -41.21
C ALA A 231 41.61 -3.17 -40.87
N LEU A 232 40.62 -3.24 -41.77
CA LEU A 232 39.46 -4.12 -41.57
C LEU A 232 39.86 -5.60 -41.47
N ALA A 233 40.94 -5.97 -42.15
CA ALA A 233 41.48 -7.33 -42.18
C ALA A 233 42.33 -7.70 -40.94
N ASP A 234 42.67 -6.73 -40.07
CA ASP A 234 43.40 -7.04 -38.84
C ASP A 234 42.61 -8.07 -38.03
N THR A 235 43.28 -9.08 -37.47
CA THR A 235 42.60 -10.12 -36.67
C THR A 235 42.18 -9.57 -35.31
N ASN A 236 43.06 -8.80 -34.67
CA ASN A 236 42.91 -8.34 -33.28
C ASN A 236 42.36 -6.92 -33.19
N TRP A 237 41.46 -6.69 -32.23
CA TRP A 237 41.01 -5.35 -31.84
C TRP A 237 41.89 -4.80 -30.73
N ASN A 238 42.40 -3.59 -30.90
CA ASN A 238 43.16 -2.89 -29.87
C ASN A 238 42.21 -2.08 -28.98
N THR A 239 42.52 -1.98 -27.69
CA THR A 239 41.72 -1.17 -26.77
C THR A 239 42.26 0.25 -26.72
N LEU A 240 41.39 1.23 -26.95
CA LEU A 240 41.70 2.62 -26.64
C LEU A 240 41.48 2.79 -25.14
N ASN A 241 42.51 3.08 -24.36
CA ASN A 241 42.40 3.27 -22.91
C ASN A 241 42.27 4.75 -22.53
N PRO A 242 41.67 5.11 -21.38
CA PRO A 242 40.96 4.24 -20.42
C PRO A 242 39.49 4.02 -20.80
N ASP A 243 38.80 3.02 -20.23
CA ASP A 243 37.36 2.85 -20.42
C ASP A 243 36.56 4.09 -19.93
N VAL A 244 35.35 4.27 -20.45
CA VAL A 244 34.49 5.44 -20.17
C VAL A 244 33.32 5.03 -19.30
N THR A 245 33.29 5.46 -18.05
CA THR A 245 32.12 5.31 -17.18
C THR A 245 31.14 6.45 -17.44
N ALA A 246 29.94 6.11 -17.89
CA ALA A 246 28.91 7.07 -18.24
C ALA A 246 28.32 7.73 -16.99
N VAL A 247 28.34 9.05 -16.95
CA VAL A 247 27.66 9.87 -15.93
C VAL A 247 26.40 10.54 -16.47
N SER A 248 26.23 10.53 -17.79
CA SER A 248 25.15 11.19 -18.53
C SER A 248 24.60 10.26 -19.62
N GLU A 249 23.63 10.74 -20.40
CA GLU A 249 22.99 10.01 -21.50
C GLU A 249 23.81 10.01 -22.81
N SER A 250 24.94 10.70 -22.82
CA SER A 250 25.90 10.68 -23.92
C SER A 250 27.31 10.70 -23.35
N ALA A 251 28.22 10.03 -24.04
CA ALA A 251 29.66 10.11 -23.80
C ALA A 251 30.43 10.28 -25.11
N SER A 252 31.66 10.78 -24.98
CA SER A 252 32.58 10.89 -26.09
C SER A 252 33.98 10.43 -25.70
N LYS A 253 34.78 10.06 -26.70
CA LYS A 253 36.19 9.72 -26.52
C LYS A 253 36.99 10.01 -27.77
N SER A 254 38.15 10.61 -27.56
CA SER A 254 39.07 10.98 -28.63
C SER A 254 40.22 9.99 -28.75
N ASP A 255 40.48 9.56 -29.98
CA ASP A 255 41.67 8.83 -30.38
C ASP A 255 42.64 9.80 -31.04
N ALA A 256 43.59 10.31 -30.26
CA ALA A 256 44.64 11.22 -30.72
C ALA A 256 45.76 10.50 -31.51
N SER A 257 45.73 9.16 -31.56
CA SER A 257 46.71 8.33 -32.27
C SER A 257 46.21 7.88 -33.64
N ALA A 258 45.02 8.34 -34.04
CA ALA A 258 44.37 7.93 -35.28
C ALA A 258 45.09 8.54 -36.49
N VAL A 259 45.99 7.76 -37.10
CA VAL A 259 46.65 8.12 -38.35
C VAL A 259 46.09 7.28 -39.49
N GLY A 260 45.66 7.92 -40.57
CA GLY A 260 45.10 7.24 -41.73
C GLY A 260 43.73 6.62 -41.43
N GLN A 261 43.47 5.43 -41.99
CA GLN A 261 42.21 4.73 -41.81
C GLN A 261 42.13 4.06 -40.43
N ARG A 262 40.96 4.18 -39.78
CA ARG A 262 40.65 3.53 -38.50
C ARG A 262 39.24 2.95 -38.54
N PHE A 263 39.09 1.77 -37.96
CA PHE A 263 37.80 1.10 -37.74
C PHE A 263 37.56 1.01 -36.25
N TYR A 264 36.35 1.33 -35.81
CA TYR A 264 36.00 1.38 -34.39
C TYR A 264 34.83 0.45 -34.07
N ARG A 265 34.83 -0.07 -32.84
CA ARG A 265 33.66 -0.69 -32.23
C ARG A 265 33.53 -0.27 -30.77
N LEU A 266 32.32 -0.39 -30.26
CA LEU A 266 31.95 -0.03 -28.91
C LEU A 266 31.43 -1.27 -28.18
N LEU A 267 31.86 -1.46 -26.93
CA LEU A 267 31.38 -2.51 -26.05
C LEU A 267 30.84 -1.89 -24.77
N VAL A 268 29.77 -2.48 -24.22
CA VAL A 268 29.34 -2.22 -22.84
C VAL A 268 30.00 -3.29 -21.96
N LEU A 269 30.64 -2.86 -20.88
CA LEU A 269 31.17 -3.75 -19.85
C LEU A 269 30.08 -3.97 -18.80
N ASN A 270 29.84 -5.23 -18.43
CA ASN A 270 28.83 -5.62 -17.44
C ASN A 270 29.31 -5.37 -16.01
#